data_AF-A0A838H2Q4-F1
#
_entry.id   AF-A0A838H2Q4-F1
#
_cell.length_a   1.000
_cell.length_b   1.000
_cell.length_c   1.000
_cell.angle_alpha   90.00
_cell.angle_beta   90.00
_cell.angle_gamma   90.00
#
_symmetry.space_group_name_H-M   'P 1'
#
loop_
_entity.id
_entity.type
_entity.pdbx_description
1 polymer ?
#
loop_
_entity_poly.entity_id
_entity_poly.type
_entity_poly.pdbx_seq_one_letter_code
_entity_poly.pdbx_strand_id
1 'polypeptide(L)'
;MTEAARAMVGGATLVVVEGDLTRQDVDAVVNAANERLAHGGGVAAALARAGGPTVQAESDRWVAEHGTLTPGQAAVTGGGGMAARWVVHVVGPRFRPGQDNEGLLRQAVRA
;
A
#
# COMPACT_ATOMS: atom_id res chain seq x y z
N MET A 1 -13.91 -11.30 -8.76
CA MET A 1 -12.72 -11.78 -8.05
C MET A 1 -12.80 -13.27 -7.93
N THR A 2 -11.69 -13.96 -8.15
CA THR A 2 -11.62 -15.42 -8.06
C THR A 2 -10.58 -15.79 -7.02
N GLU A 3 -11.01 -16.49 -5.98
CA GLU A 3 -10.08 -17.04 -4.98
C GLU A 3 -9.24 -18.13 -5.65
N ALA A 4 -7.92 -17.97 -5.60
CA ALA A 4 -6.96 -18.90 -6.18
C ALA A 4 -6.37 -19.85 -5.13
N ALA A 5 -6.21 -19.38 -3.89
CA ALA A 5 -5.70 -20.17 -2.77
C ALA A 5 -6.08 -19.55 -1.42
N ARG A 6 -6.11 -20.37 -0.37
CA ARG A 6 -6.36 -19.97 1.01
C ARG A 6 -5.50 -20.77 1.97
N ALA A 7 -4.98 -20.11 3.00
CA ALA A 7 -4.17 -20.72 4.05
C ALA A 7 -4.40 -20.03 5.41
N MET A 8 -4.06 -20.73 6.49
CA MET A 8 -3.94 -20.14 7.83
C MET A 8 -2.46 -19.89 8.13
N VAL A 9 -2.11 -18.65 8.46
CA VAL A 9 -0.73 -18.23 8.76
C VAL A 9 -0.73 -17.36 10.02
N GLY A 10 -0.07 -17.82 11.09
CA GLY A 10 0.09 -17.03 12.32
C GLY A 10 -1.22 -16.59 12.98
N GLY A 11 -2.29 -17.37 12.84
CA GLY A 11 -3.63 -17.02 13.36
C GLY A 11 -4.47 -16.15 12.42
N ALA A 12 -3.90 -15.69 11.29
CA ALA A 12 -4.63 -14.98 10.25
C ALA A 12 -5.01 -15.91 9.10
N THR A 13 -6.13 -15.62 8.44
CA THR A 13 -6.45 -16.20 7.14
C THR A 13 -5.74 -15.40 6.05
N LEU A 14 -4.95 -16.06 5.22
CA LEU A 14 -4.37 -15.50 4.00
C LEU A 14 -5.14 -16.07 2.80
N VAL A 15 -5.60 -15.17 1.92
CA VAL A 15 -6.29 -15.54 0.68
C VAL A 15 -5.58 -14.88 -0.49
N VAL A 16 -5.29 -15.68 -1.52
CA VAL A 16 -4.78 -15.20 -2.81
C VAL A 16 -5.96 -15.04 -3.74
N VAL A 17 -6.14 -13.84 -4.27
CA VAL A 17 -7.30 -13.49 -5.09
C VAL A 17 -6.84 -12.81 -6.37
N GLU A 18 -7.41 -13.22 -7.49
CA GLU A 18 -7.25 -12.52 -8.76
C GLU A 18 -8.33 -11.44 -8.91
N GLY A 19 -7.90 -10.19 -9.15
CA GLY A 19 -8.78 -9.08 -9.46
C GLY A 19 -8.12 -7.71 -9.33
N ASP A 20 -8.97 -6.69 -9.29
CA ASP A 20 -8.57 -5.28 -9.20
C ASP A 20 -8.67 -4.78 -7.76
N LEU A 21 -7.52 -4.40 -7.19
CA LEU A 21 -7.41 -3.89 -5.82
C LEU A 21 -8.23 -2.61 -5.59
N THR A 22 -8.40 -1.78 -6.63
CA THR A 22 -9.13 -0.51 -6.53
C THR A 22 -10.65 -0.67 -6.33
N ARG A 23 -11.16 -1.89 -6.57
CA ARG A 23 -12.59 -2.21 -6.52
C ARG A 23 -12.98 -3.03 -5.29
N GLN A 24 -12.08 -3.17 -4.32
CA GLN A 24 -12.31 -4.01 -3.15
C GLN A 24 -13.17 -3.33 -2.11
N ASP A 25 -14.21 -4.05 -1.67
CA ASP A 25 -15.07 -3.68 -0.55
C ASP A 25 -14.47 -4.27 0.74
N VAL A 26 -13.51 -3.55 1.29
CA VAL A 26 -12.72 -3.94 2.47
C VAL A 26 -12.46 -2.71 3.33
N ASP A 27 -12.04 -2.88 4.58
CA ASP A 27 -11.76 -1.72 5.43
C ASP A 27 -10.55 -0.90 4.94
N ALA A 28 -9.51 -1.57 4.45
CA ALA A 28 -8.30 -0.93 3.96
C ALA A 28 -7.65 -1.69 2.81
N VAL A 29 -7.00 -0.95 1.92
CA VAL A 29 -6.09 -1.49 0.91
C VAL A 29 -4.67 -1.00 1.16
N VAL A 30 -3.68 -1.81 0.80
CA VAL A 30 -2.25 -1.46 0.95
C VAL A 30 -1.70 -0.98 -0.38
N ASN A 31 -1.10 0.20 -0.39
CA ASN A 31 -0.39 0.77 -1.53
C ASN A 31 1.11 0.50 -1.43
N ALA A 32 1.70 -0.09 -2.47
CA ALA A 32 3.15 -0.13 -2.66
C ALA A 32 3.65 1.26 -3.11
N ALA A 33 3.98 2.09 -2.14
CA ALA A 33 4.33 3.50 -2.32
C ALA A 33 5.85 3.71 -2.45
N ASN A 34 6.22 4.92 -2.87
CA ASN A 34 7.59 5.43 -2.71
C ASN A 34 7.71 6.32 -1.47
N GLU A 35 8.94 6.68 -1.14
CA GLU A 35 9.33 7.44 0.05
C GLU A 35 8.65 8.82 0.14
N ARG A 36 8.22 9.38 -1.00
CA ARG A 36 7.61 10.71 -1.10
C ARG A 36 6.08 10.66 -1.23
N LEU A 37 5.48 9.46 -1.16
CA LEU A 37 4.05 9.24 -1.43
C LEU A 37 3.57 9.88 -2.75
N ALA A 38 4.44 9.93 -3.77
CA ALA A 38 4.12 10.50 -5.07
C ALA A 38 3.57 9.40 -6.00
N HIS A 39 2.26 9.35 -6.20
CA HIS A 39 1.57 8.21 -6.82
C HIS A 39 1.58 8.25 -8.35
N GLY A 40 2.77 8.19 -8.96
CA GLY A 40 2.96 8.40 -10.40
C GLY A 40 2.85 7.16 -11.30
N GLY A 41 2.90 5.93 -10.76
CA GLY A 41 2.83 4.71 -11.56
C GLY A 41 2.35 3.46 -10.81
N GLY A 42 2.21 2.35 -11.54
CA GLY A 42 1.84 1.04 -10.99
C GLY A 42 0.53 1.04 -10.20
N VAL A 43 0.49 0.23 -9.14
CA VAL A 43 -0.68 0.14 -8.23
C VAL A 43 -0.94 1.47 -7.51
N ALA A 44 0.11 2.24 -7.18
CA ALA A 44 -0.04 3.54 -6.54
C ALA A 44 -0.85 4.51 -7.40
N ALA A 45 -0.54 4.62 -8.70
CA ALA A 45 -1.32 5.47 -9.61
C ALA A 45 -2.73 4.92 -9.85
N ALA A 46 -2.92 3.60 -9.82
CA ALA A 46 -4.26 3.01 -9.93
C ALA A 46 -5.14 3.39 -8.73
N LEU A 47 -4.61 3.25 -7.52
CA LEU A 47 -5.28 3.65 -6.27
C LEU A 47 -5.53 5.15 -6.21
N ALA A 48 -4.55 5.99 -6.59
CA ALA A 48 -4.73 7.44 -6.60
C ALA A 48 -5.80 7.89 -7.62
N ARG A 49 -5.87 7.26 -8.81
CA ARG A 49 -6.95 7.54 -9.77
C ARG A 49 -8.32 7.10 -9.25
N ALA A 50 -8.40 5.92 -8.64
CA ALA A 50 -9.67 5.39 -8.12
C ALA A 50 -10.18 6.15 -6.89
N GLY A 51 -9.28 6.50 -5.97
CA GLY A 51 -9.60 7.32 -4.80
C GLY A 51 -9.80 8.80 -5.13
N GLY A 52 -9.34 9.25 -6.29
CA GLY A 52 -9.46 10.65 -6.71
C GLY A 52 -8.40 11.56 -6.07
N PRO A 53 -8.51 12.89 -6.29
CA PRO A 53 -7.46 13.84 -5.92
C PRO A 53 -7.18 13.91 -4.40
N THR A 54 -8.13 13.47 -3.56
CA THR A 54 -7.98 13.47 -2.10
C THR A 54 -6.82 12.58 -1.64
N VAL A 55 -6.61 11.43 -2.27
CA VAL A 55 -5.55 10.48 -1.85
C VAL A 55 -4.16 11.12 -1.99
N GLN A 56 -3.89 11.80 -3.11
CA GLN A 56 -2.62 12.50 -3.30
C GLN A 56 -2.52 13.73 -2.40
N ALA A 57 -3.59 14.50 -2.23
CA ALA A 57 -3.58 15.69 -1.37
C ALA A 57 -3.30 15.34 0.11
N GLU A 58 -3.90 14.26 0.63
CA GLU A 58 -3.64 13.76 1.98
C GLU A 58 -2.22 13.19 2.11
N SER A 59 -1.73 12.53 1.05
CA SER A 59 -0.35 12.03 0.99
C SER A 59 0.67 13.18 1.04
N ASP A 60 0.45 14.23 0.26
CA ASP A 60 1.32 15.42 0.21
C ASP A 60 1.33 16.13 1.57
N ARG A 61 0.16 16.26 2.19
CA ARG A 61 0.03 16.79 3.55
C ARG A 61 0.79 15.95 4.58
N TRP A 62 0.64 14.62 4.51
CA TRP A 62 1.33 13.72 5.42
C TRP A 62 2.85 13.90 5.32
N VAL A 63 3.39 13.96 4.10
CA VAL A 63 4.83 14.19 3.85
C VAL A 63 5.29 15.57 4.32
N ALA A 64 4.47 16.60 4.14
CA ALA A 64 4.79 17.94 4.64
C ALA A 64 4.87 17.99 6.17
N GLU A 65 4.05 17.21 6.86
CA GLU A 65 4.00 17.16 8.34
C GLU A 65 5.04 16.21 8.94
N HIS A 66 5.34 15.08 8.29
CA HIS A 66 6.13 13.98 8.87
C HIS A 66 7.45 13.70 8.14
N GLY A 67 7.67 14.30 6.96
CA GLY A 67 8.80 13.99 6.09
C GLY A 67 8.56 12.76 5.20
N THR A 68 9.63 12.21 4.64
CA THR A 68 9.56 11.05 3.75
C THR A 68 9.49 9.74 4.53
N LEU A 69 8.77 8.75 4.00
CA LEU A 69 8.74 7.39 4.55
C LEU A 69 10.08 6.68 4.36
N THR A 70 10.43 5.87 5.35
CA THR A 70 11.51 4.90 5.30
C THR A 70 10.95 3.47 5.42
N PRO A 71 11.67 2.43 4.97
CA PRO A 71 11.23 1.04 5.13
C PRO A 71 10.86 0.71 6.59
N GLY A 72 9.72 0.04 6.79
CA GLY A 72 9.18 -0.25 8.13
C GLY A 72 8.27 0.85 8.71
N GLN A 73 7.96 1.88 7.93
CA GLN A 73 6.95 2.89 8.28
C GLN A 73 5.77 2.82 7.32
N ALA A 74 4.61 3.27 7.81
CA ALA A 74 3.39 3.40 7.02
C ALA A 74 2.77 4.80 7.20
N ALA A 75 2.19 5.33 6.12
CA ALA A 75 1.29 6.48 6.17
C ALA A 75 -0.12 6.03 5.86
N VAL A 76 -1.13 6.67 6.45
CA VAL A 76 -2.54 6.31 6.22
C VAL A 76 -3.28 7.53 5.69
N THR A 77 -4.03 7.32 4.60
CA THR A 77 -4.97 8.28 4.03
C THR A 77 -6.36 7.67 3.95
N GLY A 78 -7.39 8.48 3.76
CA GLY A 78 -8.71 8.03 3.39
C GLY A 78 -8.73 7.41 1.98
N GLY A 79 -9.67 6.50 1.74
CA GLY A 79 -9.85 5.84 0.44
C GLY A 79 -10.42 6.75 -0.66
N GLY A 80 -10.89 7.95 -0.30
CA GLY A 80 -11.49 8.89 -1.24
C GLY A 80 -12.73 8.29 -1.92
N GLY A 81 -12.70 8.21 -3.26
CA GLY A 81 -13.76 7.62 -4.08
C GLY A 81 -13.83 6.08 -4.11
N MET A 82 -12.90 5.37 -3.46
CA MET A 82 -12.91 3.90 -3.41
C MET A 82 -13.95 3.38 -2.40
N ALA A 83 -14.35 2.11 -2.58
CA ALA A 83 -15.16 1.41 -1.58
C ALA A 83 -14.36 1.18 -0.27
N ALA A 84 -13.05 0.98 -0.38
CA ALA A 84 -12.17 0.88 0.77
C ALA A 84 -12.14 2.18 1.57
N ARG A 85 -12.20 2.09 2.90
CA ARG A 85 -12.23 3.28 3.77
C ARG A 85 -10.87 3.93 3.90
N TRP A 86 -9.81 3.14 3.88
CA TRP A 86 -8.43 3.61 4.10
C TRP A 86 -7.46 3.07 3.05
N VAL A 87 -6.39 3.84 2.80
CA VAL A 87 -5.22 3.39 2.07
C VAL A 87 -4.01 3.43 3.02
N VAL A 88 -3.38 2.28 3.22
CA VAL A 88 -2.14 2.16 3.99
C VAL A 88 -0.97 2.18 3.00
N HIS A 89 -0.17 3.23 3.03
CA HIS A 89 0.97 3.44 2.14
C HIS A 89 2.25 2.92 2.78
N VAL A 90 2.88 1.93 2.16
CA VAL A 90 4.09 1.28 2.66
C VAL A 90 5.19 1.33 1.61
N VAL A 91 6.42 1.61 2.04
CA VAL A 91 7.59 1.60 1.17
C VAL A 91 8.28 0.23 1.24
N GLY A 92 8.14 -0.54 0.16
CA GLY A 92 8.92 -1.75 -0.06
C GLY A 92 10.34 -1.46 -0.58
N PRO A 93 11.29 -2.40 -0.46
CA PRO A 93 12.62 -2.22 -1.01
C PRO A 93 12.60 -2.19 -2.54
N ARG A 94 13.37 -1.27 -3.13
CA ARG A 94 13.79 -1.42 -4.53
C ARG A 94 14.84 -2.51 -4.58
N PHE A 95 14.60 -3.56 -5.35
CA PHE A 95 15.52 -4.69 -5.43
C PHE A 95 16.91 -4.24 -5.90
N ARG A 96 17.96 -4.59 -5.15
CA ARG A 96 19.36 -4.44 -5.58
C ARG A 96 20.15 -5.71 -5.28
N PRO A 97 20.98 -6.21 -6.23
CA PRO A 97 21.91 -7.29 -5.94
C PRO A 97 22.85 -6.95 -4.78
N GLY A 98 23.04 -7.86 -3.84
CA GLY A 98 23.90 -7.67 -2.66
C GLY A 98 23.28 -6.88 -1.49
N GLN A 99 22.05 -6.38 -1.62
CA GLN A 99 21.28 -5.77 -0.52
C GLN A 99 20.50 -6.84 0.25
N ASP A 100 20.25 -6.60 1.54
CA ASP A 100 19.29 -7.37 2.32
C ASP A 100 17.84 -7.00 1.93
N ASN A 101 17.43 -7.43 0.73
CA ASN A 101 16.11 -7.16 0.20
C ASN A 101 15.02 -7.87 1.02
N GLU A 102 15.31 -9.06 1.54
CA GLU A 102 14.35 -9.83 2.35
C GLU A 102 14.10 -9.16 3.70
N GLY A 103 15.15 -8.73 4.39
CA GLY A 103 15.02 -8.02 5.67
C GLY A 103 14.23 -6.73 5.54
N LEU A 104 14.46 -5.95 4.48
CA LEU A 104 13.70 -4.73 4.21
C LEU A 104 12.24 -5.01 3.83
N LEU A 105 11.98 -6.07 3.06
CA LEU A 105 10.61 -6.49 2.77
C LEU A 105 9.89 -6.94 4.04
N ARG A 106 10.58 -7.66 4.93
CA ARG A 106 10.05 -8.07 6.23
C ARG A 106 9.71 -6.88 7.11
N GLN A 107 10.52 -5.81 7.09
CA GLN A 107 10.20 -4.55 7.78
C GLN A 107 8.94 -3.90 7.18
N ALA A 108 8.85 -3.79 5.86
CA ALA A 108 7.68 -3.23 5.19
C ALA A 108 6.38 -3.99 5.53
N VAL A 109 6.41 -5.33 5.53
CA VAL A 109 5.24 -6.16 5.88
C VAL A 109 4.81 -6.01 7.35
N ARG A 110 5.71 -5.55 8.23
CA ARG A 110 5.44 -5.36 9.66
C ARG A 110 5.12 -3.90 10.04
N ALA A 111 5.12 -2.99 9.07
CA ALA A 111 4.89 -1.56 9.27
C ALA A 111 3.50 -1.24 9.85
#